data_AF-A0AAE0EU08-F1
#
_entry.id   AF-A0AAE0EU08-F1
#
_cell.length_a   1.000
_cell.length_b   1.000
_cell.length_c   1.000
_cell.angle_alpha   90.00
_cell.angle_beta   90.00
_cell.angle_gamma   90.00
#
_symmetry.space_group_name_H-M   'P 1'
#
loop_
_entity.id
_entity.type
_entity.pdbx_description
1 polymer ?
#
loop_
_entity_poly.entity_id
_entity_poly.type
_entity_poly.pdbx_seq_one_letter_code
_entity_poly.pdbx_strand_id
1 'polypeptide(L)'
;MAKIDLKSAYRFMGIAAPLWRFLASEFGGVLRIDTRFPFGVKAAPGLFHDITQLVKLMMQQRGFPGIVVYLDDFILVADSEEDCQRGFEMLLELVEYLGFDEVAPEKVESPRQDLVFLGIRLQSNYSGLGIVTMSVEESRVQKVALASLRGKNVTNLYLIRTF
;
A
#
# COMPACT_ATOMS: atom_id res chain seq x y z
N MET A 1 -1.72 -11.34 -11.14
CA MET A 1 -1.58 -10.03 -10.46
C MET A 1 -0.75 -10.23 -9.20
N ALA A 2 0.15 -9.32 -8.87
CA ALA A 2 0.95 -9.37 -7.65
C ALA A 2 0.84 -8.05 -6.89
N LYS A 3 1.06 -8.05 -5.58
CA LYS A 3 0.95 -6.85 -4.74
C LYS A 3 2.07 -6.76 -3.73
N ILE A 4 2.46 -5.52 -3.46
CA ILE A 4 3.42 -5.15 -2.43
C ILE A 4 2.83 -3.99 -1.63
N ASP A 5 2.81 -4.12 -0.32
CA ASP A 5 2.46 -3.05 0.62
C ASP A 5 3.73 -2.63 1.38
N LEU A 6 4.13 -1.36 1.23
CA LEU A 6 5.34 -0.86 1.89
C LEU A 6 5.11 -0.68 3.40
N LYS A 7 6.11 -1.02 4.22
CA LYS A 7 6.05 -0.74 5.66
C LYS A 7 6.59 0.66 5.96
N SER A 8 5.99 1.32 6.94
CA SER A 8 6.49 2.60 7.48
C SER A 8 6.69 3.70 6.41
N ALA A 9 5.78 3.78 5.44
CA ALA A 9 5.81 4.68 4.28
C ALA A 9 6.51 6.04 4.53
N TYR A 10 6.01 6.82 5.49
CA TYR A 10 6.53 8.17 5.73
C TYR A 10 7.89 8.22 6.43
N ARG A 11 8.24 7.20 7.21
CA ARG A 11 9.50 7.18 7.97
C ARG A 11 10.71 6.96 7.06
N PHE A 12 10.50 6.48 5.85
CA PHE A 12 11.54 6.44 4.83
C PHE A 12 12.09 7.84 4.50
N MET A 13 11.22 8.85 4.47
CA MET A 13 11.60 10.20 4.07
C MET A 13 12.28 10.97 5.22
N GLY A 14 13.53 11.36 4.99
CA GLY A 14 14.28 12.25 5.88
C GLY A 14 13.78 13.69 5.84
N ILE A 15 13.98 14.41 6.94
CA ILE A 15 13.63 15.82 7.08
C ILE A 15 14.90 16.64 7.16
N ALA A 16 14.92 17.79 6.47
CA ALA A 16 16.04 18.71 6.51
C ALA A 16 16.29 19.22 7.94
N ALA A 17 17.55 19.21 8.38
CA ALA A 17 17.95 19.59 9.74
C ALA A 17 17.39 20.94 10.25
N PRO A 18 17.25 22.00 9.43
CA PRO A 18 16.63 23.25 9.87
C PRO A 18 15.15 23.14 10.29
N LEU A 19 14.46 22.06 9.91
CA LEU A 19 13.04 21.83 10.22
C LEU A 19 12.83 20.97 11.47
N TRP A 20 13.86 20.27 11.96
CA TRP A 20 13.76 19.37 13.11
C TRP A 20 13.20 20.06 14.37
N ARG A 21 13.49 21.34 14.56
CA ARG A 21 12.97 22.13 15.69
C ARG A 21 11.43 22.18 15.76
N PHE A 22 10.74 22.03 14.63
CA PHE A 22 9.28 22.05 14.55
C PHE A 22 8.65 20.68 14.85
N LEU A 23 9.48 19.65 15.00
CA LEU A 23 9.07 18.26 15.23
C LEU A 23 9.59 17.75 16.59
N ALA A 24 9.88 18.68 17.48
CA ALA A 24 10.24 18.39 18.86
C ALA A 24 8.96 18.08 19.65
N SER A 25 8.98 16.99 20.42
CA SER A 25 7.92 16.63 21.36
C SER A 25 8.54 16.20 22.68
N GLU A 26 7.89 16.56 23.79
CA GLU A 26 8.32 16.16 25.13
C GLU A 26 7.34 15.15 25.72
N PHE A 27 7.85 14.04 26.22
CA PHE A 27 7.05 13.06 26.93
C PHE A 27 7.85 12.45 28.09
N GLY A 28 7.28 12.54 29.30
CA GLY A 28 7.91 12.04 30.51
C GLY A 28 9.20 12.78 30.88
N GLY A 29 9.28 14.08 30.60
CA GLY A 29 10.50 14.88 30.82
C GLY A 29 11.62 14.64 29.82
N VAL A 30 11.37 13.86 28.76
CA VAL A 30 12.35 13.57 27.71
C VAL A 30 11.92 14.22 26.40
N LEU A 31 12.74 15.16 25.94
CA LEU A 31 12.61 15.80 24.63
C LEU A 31 13.07 14.82 23.54
N ARG A 32 12.20 14.60 22.55
CA ARG A 32 12.47 13.80 21.36
C ARG A 32 12.26 14.66 20.12
N ILE A 33 13.10 14.47 19.12
CA ILE A 33 13.04 15.21 17.86
C ILE A 33 12.96 14.19 16.72
N ASP A 34 11.92 14.32 15.90
CA ASP A 34 11.78 13.48 14.71
C ASP A 34 12.62 14.02 13.54
N THR A 35 13.55 13.18 13.07
CA THR A 35 14.41 13.47 11.91
C THR A 35 13.85 12.95 10.59
N ARG A 36 12.72 12.26 10.64
CA ARG A 36 11.96 11.65 9.53
C ARG A 36 10.49 12.01 9.70
N PHE A 37 9.69 11.97 8.64
CA PHE A 37 8.26 12.34 8.73
C PHE A 37 7.50 11.53 9.78
N PRO A 38 7.08 12.17 10.91
CA PRO A 38 6.19 11.52 11.85
C PRO A 38 4.77 11.48 11.26
N PHE A 39 3.93 10.63 11.85
CA PHE A 39 2.51 10.64 11.56
C PHE A 39 1.90 12.01 11.92
N GLY A 40 0.95 12.47 11.12
CA GLY A 40 0.25 13.74 11.32
C GLY A 40 0.85 14.93 10.57
N VAL A 41 2.02 14.80 9.93
CA VAL A 41 2.51 15.86 9.04
C VAL A 41 1.68 15.92 7.76
N LYS A 42 0.95 17.03 7.58
CA LYS A 42 0.05 17.25 6.44
C LYS A 42 0.71 17.06 5.07
N ALA A 43 1.99 17.41 4.93
CA ALA A 43 2.71 17.32 3.66
C ALA A 43 3.22 15.89 3.34
N ALA A 44 3.33 15.02 4.34
CA ALA A 44 3.96 13.70 4.16
C ALA A 44 3.26 12.82 3.10
N PRO A 45 1.92 12.72 3.06
CA PRO A 45 1.25 11.89 2.05
C PRO A 45 1.50 12.35 0.62
N GLY A 46 1.53 13.68 0.38
CA GLY A 46 1.77 14.24 -0.95
C GLY A 46 3.20 13.99 -1.43
N LEU A 47 4.19 14.27 -0.58
CA LEU A 47 5.60 14.02 -0.91
C LEU A 47 5.87 12.53 -1.14
N PHE A 48 5.26 11.66 -0.33
CA PHE A 48 5.38 10.22 -0.50
C PHE A 48 4.74 9.74 -1.79
N HIS A 49 3.56 10.28 -2.13
CA HIS A 49 2.89 9.97 -3.40
C HIS A 49 3.78 10.27 -4.60
N ASP A 50 4.46 11.43 -4.62
CA ASP A 50 5.35 11.79 -5.71
C ASP A 50 6.49 10.77 -5.87
N ILE A 51 7.09 10.33 -4.76
CA ILE A 51 8.13 9.29 -4.77
C ILE A 51 7.58 7.98 -5.34
N THR A 52 6.41 7.52 -4.90
CA THR A 52 5.86 6.24 -5.37
C THR A 52 5.35 6.30 -6.80
N GLN A 53 4.95 7.48 -7.30
CA GLN A 53 4.73 7.71 -8.73
C GLN A 53 6.05 7.64 -9.54
N LEU A 54 7.18 8.05 -8.99
CA LEU A 54 8.48 7.85 -9.66
C LEU A 54 8.82 6.37 -9.77
N VAL A 55 8.57 5.56 -8.72
CA VAL A 55 8.72 4.10 -8.77
C VAL A 55 7.85 3.50 -9.87
N LYS A 56 6.59 3.95 -9.97
CA LYS A 56 5.68 3.55 -11.05
C LYS A 56 6.29 3.83 -12.42
N LEU A 57 6.75 5.06 -12.68
CA LEU A 57 7.36 5.45 -13.96
C LEU A 57 8.59 4.59 -14.26
N MET A 58 9.44 4.35 -13.26
CA MET A 58 10.62 3.51 -13.36
C MET A 58 10.29 2.05 -13.74
N MET A 59 9.19 1.49 -13.24
CA MET A 59 8.71 0.16 -13.63
C MET A 59 8.16 0.13 -15.05
N GLN A 60 7.39 1.16 -15.43
CA GLN A 60 6.84 1.28 -16.79
C GLN A 60 7.96 1.36 -17.84
N GLN A 61 9.03 2.12 -17.56
CA GLN A 61 10.20 2.21 -18.44
C GLN A 61 10.99 0.89 -18.54
N ARG A 62 10.85 -0.01 -17.55
CA ARG A 62 11.47 -1.35 -17.57
C ARG A 62 10.60 -2.41 -18.23
N GLY A 63 9.49 -2.02 -18.87
CA GLY A 63 8.61 -2.93 -19.61
C GLY A 63 7.46 -3.52 -18.79
N PHE A 64 7.17 -2.95 -17.62
CA PHE A 64 6.05 -3.37 -16.76
C PHE A 64 4.97 -2.28 -16.69
N PRO A 65 4.20 -2.04 -17.76
CA PRO A 65 3.25 -0.93 -17.84
C PRO A 65 2.05 -1.07 -16.90
N GLY A 66 1.68 -2.31 -16.53
CA GLY A 66 0.53 -2.65 -15.69
C GLY A 66 0.72 -2.43 -14.19
N ILE A 67 1.69 -1.61 -13.80
CA ILE A 67 1.91 -1.19 -12.41
C ILE A 67 0.93 -0.07 -12.03
N VAL A 68 0.24 -0.25 -10.92
CA VAL A 68 -0.64 0.76 -10.30
C VAL A 68 -0.19 0.97 -8.86
N VAL A 69 -0.18 2.23 -8.44
CA VAL A 69 0.36 2.66 -7.15
C VAL A 69 -0.60 3.64 -6.50
N TYR A 70 -0.96 3.36 -5.25
CA TYR A 70 -1.73 4.25 -4.40
C TYR A 70 -1.00 4.42 -3.05
N LEU A 71 -0.32 5.56 -2.88
CA LEU A 71 0.57 5.80 -1.75
C LEU A 71 1.57 4.64 -1.59
N ASP A 72 1.41 3.80 -0.57
CA ASP A 72 2.24 2.65 -0.19
C ASP A 72 1.75 1.30 -0.76
N ASP A 73 0.54 1.25 -1.32
CA ASP A 73 -0.04 0.07 -1.94
C ASP A 73 0.34 -0.01 -3.43
N PHE A 74 1.11 -1.04 -3.81
CA PHE A 74 1.49 -1.35 -5.19
C PHE A 74 0.77 -2.60 -5.68
N ILE A 75 0.27 -2.57 -6.91
CA ILE A 75 -0.24 -3.76 -7.61
C ILE A 75 0.32 -3.82 -9.02
N LEU A 76 0.82 -4.98 -9.40
CA LEU A 76 1.28 -5.29 -10.74
C LEU A 76 0.30 -6.24 -11.42
N VAL A 77 -0.11 -5.86 -12.63
CA VAL A 77 -0.96 -6.65 -13.52
C VAL A 77 -0.19 -6.95 -14.80
N ALA A 78 -0.21 -8.21 -15.23
CA ALA A 78 0.40 -8.66 -16.47
C ALA A 78 -0.46 -9.77 -17.10
N ASP A 79 -0.24 -10.03 -18.39
CA ASP A 79 -1.05 -10.98 -19.19
C ASP A 79 -0.70 -12.45 -18.91
N SER A 80 0.54 -12.72 -18.48
CA SER A 80 1.03 -14.05 -18.11
C SER A 80 1.50 -14.08 -16.66
N GLU A 81 1.51 -15.28 -16.07
CA GLU A 81 2.05 -15.50 -14.72
C GLU A 81 3.55 -15.21 -14.69
N GLU A 82 4.27 -15.61 -15.74
CA GLU A 82 5.71 -15.41 -15.90
C GLU A 82 6.06 -13.92 -15.97
N ASP A 83 5.32 -13.13 -16.75
CA ASP A 83 5.53 -11.67 -16.83
C ASP A 83 5.20 -10.99 -15.51
N CYS A 84 4.14 -11.45 -14.84
CA CYS A 84 3.76 -10.95 -13.52
C CYS A 84 4.85 -11.26 -12.49
N GLN A 85 5.45 -12.44 -12.54
CA GLN A 85 6.53 -12.85 -11.64
C GLN A 85 7.79 -12.02 -11.88
N ARG A 86 8.22 -11.85 -13.14
CA ARG A 86 9.38 -11.02 -13.49
C ARG A 86 9.21 -9.58 -13.04
N GLY A 87 8.04 -8.99 -13.27
CA GLY A 87 7.79 -7.61 -12.85
C GLY A 87 7.68 -7.47 -11.33
N PHE A 88 7.19 -8.50 -10.64
CA PHE A 88 7.11 -8.53 -9.19
C PHE A 88 8.51 -8.58 -8.55
N GLU A 89 9.40 -9.43 -9.06
CA GLU A 89 10.81 -9.49 -8.64
C GLU A 89 11.53 -8.16 -8.92
N MET A 90 11.35 -7.61 -10.11
CA MET A 90 11.92 -6.29 -10.46
C MET A 90 11.40 -5.18 -9.54
N LEU A 91 10.12 -5.22 -9.15
CA LEU A 91 9.57 -4.24 -8.23
C LEU A 91 10.20 -4.38 -6.84
N LEU A 92 10.36 -5.62 -6.33
CA LEU A 92 11.05 -5.89 -5.07
C LEU A 92 12.49 -5.37 -5.08
N GLU A 93 13.25 -5.69 -6.12
CA GLU A 93 14.63 -5.20 -6.30
C GLU A 93 14.68 -3.67 -6.36
N LEU A 94 13.74 -3.03 -7.05
CA LEU A 94 13.69 -1.58 -7.17
C LEU A 94 13.39 -0.91 -5.84
N VAL A 95 12.42 -1.42 -5.08
CA VAL A 95 12.06 -0.82 -3.79
C VAL A 95 13.18 -1.04 -2.76
N GLU A 96 13.82 -2.21 -2.77
CA GLU A 96 15.00 -2.47 -1.95
C GLU A 96 16.16 -1.53 -2.32
N TYR A 97 16.45 -1.37 -3.61
CA TYR A 97 17.48 -0.46 -4.10
C TYR A 97 17.25 0.99 -3.68
N LEU A 98 15.98 1.43 -3.63
CA LEU A 98 15.62 2.77 -3.19
C LEU A 98 15.67 2.95 -1.66
N GLY A 99 15.92 1.89 -0.89
CA GLY A 99 16.01 1.92 0.57
C GLY A 99 14.65 1.81 1.26
N PHE A 100 13.63 1.26 0.59
CA PHE A 100 12.41 0.83 1.28
C PHE A 100 12.71 -0.47 2.05
N ASP A 101 13.48 -0.34 3.13
CA ASP A 101 14.23 -1.42 3.80
C ASP A 101 13.37 -2.56 4.41
N GLU A 102 12.03 -2.47 4.39
CA GLU A 102 11.16 -3.46 5.03
C GLU A 102 9.91 -3.76 4.21
N VAL A 103 10.05 -4.57 3.17
CA VAL A 103 8.91 -5.28 2.59
C VAL A 103 8.72 -6.59 3.38
N ALA A 104 7.81 -6.57 4.36
CA ALA A 104 7.58 -7.74 5.20
C ALA A 104 6.89 -8.86 4.39
N PRO A 105 7.24 -10.16 4.58
CA PRO A 105 6.67 -11.26 3.78
C PRO A 105 5.14 -11.31 3.82
N GLU A 106 4.53 -10.91 4.95
CA GLU A 106 3.08 -10.84 5.12
C GLU A 106 2.39 -9.72 4.33
N LYS A 107 3.16 -8.73 3.87
CA LYS A 107 2.71 -7.57 3.08
C LYS A 107 2.92 -7.77 1.57
N VAL A 108 3.31 -8.98 1.19
CA VAL A 108 3.66 -9.34 -0.17
C VAL A 108 2.75 -10.45 -0.63
N GLU A 109 2.14 -10.26 -1.78
CA GLU A 109 1.35 -11.28 -2.44
C GLU A 109 1.95 -11.52 -3.82
N SER A 110 2.57 -12.70 -3.99
CA SER A 110 3.09 -13.16 -5.27
C SER A 110 1.98 -13.28 -6.32
N PRO A 111 2.33 -13.44 -7.62
CA PRO A 111 1.35 -13.57 -8.69
C PRO A 111 0.21 -14.55 -8.36
N ARG A 112 -1.01 -14.02 -8.35
CA ARG A 112 -2.26 -14.75 -8.13
C ARG A 112 -3.40 -14.12 -8.91
N GLN A 113 -4.47 -14.89 -9.11
CA GLN A 113 -5.66 -14.46 -9.84
C GLN A 113 -6.72 -13.81 -8.95
N ASP A 114 -6.62 -13.96 -7.63
CA ASP A 114 -7.58 -13.45 -6.65
C ASP A 114 -6.82 -12.71 -5.56
N LEU A 115 -6.86 -11.37 -5.55
CA LEU A 115 -6.21 -10.55 -4.51
C LEU A 115 -7.10 -9.39 -4.05
N VAL A 116 -6.81 -8.85 -2.87
CA VAL A 116 -7.44 -7.62 -2.38
C VAL A 116 -6.48 -6.42 -2.44
N PHE A 117 -6.87 -5.40 -3.21
CA PHE A 117 -6.15 -4.14 -3.35
C PHE A 117 -7.07 -2.96 -2.96
N LEU A 118 -6.65 -2.11 -2.03
CA LEU A 118 -7.46 -0.98 -1.50
C LEU A 118 -8.87 -1.36 -1.00
N GLY A 119 -9.05 -2.58 -0.48
CA GLY A 119 -10.37 -3.09 -0.06
C GLY A 119 -11.27 -3.56 -1.20
N ILE A 120 -10.73 -3.67 -2.41
CA ILE A 120 -11.40 -4.22 -3.58
C ILE A 120 -10.78 -5.58 -3.88
N ARG A 121 -11.59 -6.64 -3.86
CA ARG A 121 -11.20 -7.97 -4.31
C ARG A 121 -11.26 -8.01 -5.83
N LEU A 122 -10.13 -8.33 -6.44
CA LEU A 122 -9.93 -8.44 -7.86
C LEU A 122 -9.75 -9.92 -8.19
N GLN A 123 -10.68 -10.48 -8.95
CA GLN A 123 -10.59 -11.83 -9.49
C GLN A 123 -10.44 -11.75 -11.01
N SER A 124 -9.27 -12.12 -11.53
CA SER A 124 -8.97 -12.16 -12.97
C SER A 124 -9.02 -13.60 -13.49
N ASN A 125 -9.67 -13.84 -14.62
CA ASN A 125 -9.51 -15.08 -15.39
C ASN A 125 -8.85 -14.78 -16.75
N TYR A 126 -8.26 -15.81 -17.35
CA TYR A 126 -7.61 -15.72 -18.67
C TYR A 126 -8.57 -15.23 -19.78
N SER A 127 -9.88 -15.42 -19.62
CA SER A 127 -10.92 -15.02 -20.57
C SER A 127 -11.29 -13.53 -20.55
N GLY A 128 -10.63 -12.70 -19.73
CA GLY A 128 -10.92 -11.26 -19.64
C GLY A 128 -12.23 -10.90 -18.92
N LEU A 129 -12.91 -11.89 -18.35
CA LEU A 129 -14.13 -11.74 -17.55
C LEU A 129 -13.76 -11.76 -16.06
N GLY A 130 -13.21 -10.65 -15.58
CA GLY A 130 -12.90 -10.50 -14.16
C GLY A 130 -14.12 -10.15 -13.33
N ILE A 131 -14.19 -10.64 -12.09
CA ILE A 131 -15.14 -10.15 -11.09
C ILE A 131 -14.41 -9.15 -10.22
N VAL A 132 -14.95 -7.93 -10.16
CA VAL A 132 -14.51 -6.90 -9.22
C VAL A 132 -15.56 -6.79 -8.13
N THR A 133 -15.17 -7.11 -6.90
CA THR A 133 -16.07 -7.04 -5.74
C THR A 133 -15.44 -6.20 -4.67
N MET A 134 -16.15 -5.18 -4.19
CA MET A 134 -15.72 -4.50 -2.96
C MET A 134 -15.92 -5.45 -1.78
N SER A 135 -14.86 -5.67 -1.01
CA SER A 135 -14.92 -6.54 0.15
C SER A 135 -14.14 -5.93 1.30
N VAL A 136 -14.80 -5.74 2.43
CA VAL A 136 -14.11 -5.39 3.67
C VAL A 136 -13.71 -6.70 4.34
N GLU A 137 -12.43 -6.81 4.68
CA GLU A 137 -11.89 -7.95 5.40
C GLU A 137 -12.64 -8.16 6.72
N GLU A 138 -13.11 -9.39 6.98
CA GLU A 138 -13.96 -9.69 8.15
C GLU A 138 -13.29 -9.32 9.48
N SER A 139 -11.95 -9.44 9.57
CA SER A 139 -11.16 -9.03 10.72
C SER A 139 -11.30 -7.53 11.04
N ARG A 140 -11.40 -6.68 10.01
CA ARG A 140 -11.60 -5.23 10.14
C ARG A 140 -13.04 -4.94 10.54
N VAL A 141 -14.01 -5.66 9.95
CA VAL A 141 -15.42 -5.56 10.35
C VAL A 141 -15.57 -5.93 11.82
N GLN A 142 -14.92 -7.00 12.29
CA GLN A 142 -14.95 -7.41 13.69
C GLN A 142 -14.30 -6.38 14.61
N LYS A 143 -13.17 -5.77 14.23
CA LYS A 143 -12.54 -4.69 15.01
C LYS A 143 -13.44 -3.45 15.10
N VAL A 144 -14.04 -3.04 13.98
CA VAL A 144 -14.99 -1.92 13.95
C VAL A 144 -16.24 -2.27 14.73
N ALA A 145 -16.76 -3.49 14.60
CA ALA A 145 -17.91 -3.96 15.38
C ALA A 145 -17.58 -3.96 16.87
N LEU A 146 -16.44 -4.49 17.30
CA LEU A 146 -15.98 -4.45 18.69
C LEU A 146 -15.84 -3.01 19.22
N ALA A 147 -15.28 -2.10 18.42
CA ALA A 147 -15.18 -0.68 18.76
C ALA A 147 -16.55 0.03 18.76
N SER A 148 -17.49 -0.40 17.92
CA SER A 148 -18.84 0.16 17.77
C SER A 148 -19.87 -0.50 18.70
N LEU A 149 -19.53 -1.64 19.33
CA LEU A 149 -20.38 -2.39 20.24
C LEU A 149 -20.43 -1.75 21.65
N ARG A 150 -20.73 -0.45 21.68
CA ARG A 150 -21.91 0.01 22.42
C ARG A 150 -23.17 -0.36 21.60
N GLY A 151 -23.43 -1.67 21.52
CA GLY A 151 -24.68 -2.30 21.06
C GLY A 151 -25.20 -1.90 19.68
N LYS A 152 -24.86 -2.66 18.63
CA LYS A 152 -25.77 -3.06 17.53
C LYS A 152 -25.09 -4.03 16.57
N ASN A 153 -25.83 -5.07 16.17
CA ASN A 153 -25.43 -6.04 15.14
C ASN A 153 -25.33 -5.34 13.78
N VAL A 154 -24.17 -5.44 13.13
CA VAL A 154 -23.95 -4.95 11.77
C VAL A 154 -24.08 -6.13 10.82
N THR A 155 -25.13 -6.13 10.00
CA THR A 155 -25.36 -7.13 8.96
C THR A 155 -24.61 -6.72 7.69
N ASN A 156 -23.79 -7.63 7.15
CA ASN A 156 -23.01 -7.48 5.92
C ASN A 156 -23.89 -7.62 4.67
N LEU A 157 -23.67 -6.75 3.67
CA LEU A 157 -23.61 -7.02 2.21
C LEU A 157 -23.88 -5.73 1.42
N TYR A 158 -22.86 -5.16 0.79
CA TYR A 158 -23.04 -4.16 -0.28
C TYR A 158 -22.49 -4.74 -1.59
N LEU A 159 -23.38 -5.32 -2.39
CA LEU A 159 -23.14 -5.63 -3.79
C LEU A 159 -23.36 -4.36 -4.61
N ILE A 160 -22.28 -3.70 -5.04
CA ILE A 160 -22.38 -2.67 -6.08
C ILE A 160 -22.16 -3.37 -7.42
N ARG A 161 -23.25 -3.67 -8.12
CA ARG A 161 -23.21 -3.96 -9.56
C ARG A 161 -22.97 -2.63 -10.28
N THR A 162 -21.82 -2.49 -10.92
CA THR A 162 -21.63 -1.49 -11.97
C THR A 162 -21.91 -2.15 -13.32
N PHE A 163 -22.74 -1.50 -14.14
CA PHE A 163 -23.09 -1.89 -15.51
C PHE A 163 -22.01 -1.43 -16.49
#